data_AF-A0A521UAF2-F1
#
_entry.id   AF-A0A521UAF2-F1
#
_cell.length_a   1.000
_cell.length_b   1.000
_cell.length_c   1.000
_cell.angle_alpha   90.00
_cell.angle_beta   90.00
_cell.angle_gamma   90.00
#
_symmetry.space_group_name_H-M   'P 1'
#
loop_
_entity.id
_entity.type
_entity.pdbx_description
1 polymer ?
#
loop_
_entity_poly.entity_id
_entity_poly.type
_entity_poly.pdbx_seq_one_letter_code
_entity_poly.pdbx_strand_id
1 'polypeptide(L)'
;MTKTEELEDRLTPREQQSLRLAKHQRYLVVRPRAKQDVEEAYRLWCRQSKVPFVRVRKLRHFAEVSLEFETAGREAGPEASEKAKDALQRYSWAPYTYRWTSKLWSTSRVPLEMAEKLAETLFEIATT
;
A
#
# COMPACT_ATOMS: atom_id res chain seq x y z
N MET A 1 -3.80 -25.69 5.92
CA MET A 1 -4.01 -24.24 6.10
C MET A 1 -2.83 -23.51 5.51
N THR A 2 -3.07 -22.46 4.75
CA THR A 2 -2.02 -21.56 4.28
C THR A 2 -1.66 -20.57 5.40
N LYS A 3 -0.43 -20.05 5.41
CA LYS A 3 0.02 -19.04 6.40
C LYS A 3 -0.88 -17.79 6.43
N THR A 4 -1.56 -17.49 5.32
CA THR A 4 -2.55 -16.42 5.22
C THR A 4 -3.83 -16.74 6.00
N GLU A 5 -4.35 -17.97 5.90
CA GLU A 5 -5.56 -18.40 6.63
C GLU A 5 -5.34 -18.36 8.14
N GLU A 6 -4.17 -18.81 8.62
CA GLU A 6 -3.82 -18.75 10.04
C GLU A 6 -3.74 -17.32 10.59
N LEU A 7 -3.28 -16.36 9.77
CA LEU A 7 -3.25 -14.95 10.16
C LEU A 7 -4.65 -14.33 10.12
N GLU A 8 -5.47 -14.66 9.12
CA GLU A 8 -6.85 -14.17 9.01
C GLU A 8 -7.75 -14.66 10.15
N ASP A 9 -7.53 -15.88 10.64
CA ASP A 9 -8.26 -16.45 11.78
C ASP A 9 -7.92 -15.78 13.13
N ARG A 10 -6.74 -15.15 13.23
CA ARG A 10 -6.31 -14.40 14.43
C ARG A 10 -6.84 -12.97 14.46
N LEU A 11 -7.38 -12.49 13.33
CA LEU A 11 -7.93 -11.15 13.22
C LEU A 11 -9.29 -11.06 13.92
N THR A 12 -9.53 -9.94 14.61
CA THR A 12 -10.87 -9.62 15.10
C THR A 12 -11.85 -9.42 13.94
N PRO A 13 -13.17 -9.54 14.13
CA PRO A 13 -14.16 -9.33 13.06
C PRO A 13 -14.01 -7.98 12.33
N ARG A 14 -13.60 -6.94 13.06
CA ARG A 14 -13.33 -5.60 12.51
C ARG A 14 -12.08 -5.57 11.62
N GLU A 15 -11.05 -6.31 12.02
CA GLU A 15 -9.81 -6.44 11.27
C GLU A 15 -10.02 -7.30 10.01
N GLN A 16 -10.82 -8.37 10.10
CA GLN A 16 -11.25 -9.15 8.94
C GLN A 16 -12.06 -8.29 7.95
N GLN A 17 -12.97 -7.45 8.44
CA GLN A 17 -13.69 -6.49 7.59
C GLN A 17 -12.73 -5.51 6.91
N SER A 18 -11.75 -4.99 7.64
CA SER A 18 -10.74 -4.08 7.09
C SER A 18 -9.89 -4.76 6.01
N LEU A 19 -9.50 -6.02 6.21
CA LEU A 19 -8.78 -6.82 5.22
C LEU A 19 -9.64 -7.09 3.97
N ARG A 20 -10.92 -7.43 4.13
CA ARG A 20 -11.84 -7.62 3.00
C ARG A 20 -12.00 -6.35 2.17
N LEU A 21 -12.17 -5.20 2.84
CA LEU A 21 -12.22 -3.90 2.17
C LEU A 21 -10.91 -3.61 1.42
N ALA A 22 -9.76 -3.89 2.03
CA ALA A 22 -8.46 -3.70 1.37
C ALA A 22 -8.29 -4.57 0.13
N LYS A 23 -8.69 -5.85 0.19
CA LYS A 23 -8.68 -6.76 -0.97
C LYS A 23 -9.56 -6.27 -2.11
N HIS A 24 -10.71 -5.65 -1.79
CA HIS A 24 -11.62 -5.07 -2.77
C HIS A 24 -11.10 -3.76 -3.36
N GLN A 25 -10.65 -2.82 -2.51
CA GLN A 25 -10.14 -1.50 -2.88
C GLN A 25 -8.73 -1.53 -3.48
N ARG A 26 -8.01 -2.64 -3.33
CA ARG A 26 -6.63 -2.83 -3.81
C ARG A 26 -5.57 -1.97 -3.11
N TYR A 27 -5.90 -1.41 -1.95
CA TYR A 27 -4.95 -0.80 -1.02
C TYR A 27 -5.43 -0.96 0.42
N LEU A 28 -4.50 -0.92 1.37
CA LEU A 28 -4.82 -1.05 2.79
C LEU A 28 -4.77 0.31 3.50
N VAL A 29 -5.88 0.71 4.12
CA VAL A 29 -5.90 1.86 5.03
C VAL A 29 -5.52 1.43 6.45
N VAL A 30 -4.32 1.78 6.88
CA VAL A 30 -3.80 1.50 8.22
C VAL A 30 -4.14 2.65 9.17
N ARG A 31 -4.85 2.31 10.23
CA ARG A 31 -5.09 3.23 11.34
C ARG A 31 -3.88 3.23 12.28
N PRO A 32 -3.56 4.33 12.98
CA PRO A 32 -2.40 4.42 13.88
C PRO A 32 -2.28 3.33 14.96
N ARG A 33 -3.39 2.65 15.29
CA ARG A 33 -3.48 1.56 16.29
C ARG A 33 -3.85 0.20 15.70
N ALA A 34 -3.88 0.05 14.37
CA ALA A 34 -4.14 -1.25 13.77
C ALA A 34 -2.98 -2.20 14.10
N LYS A 35 -3.30 -3.45 14.46
CA LYS A 35 -2.27 -4.47 14.70
C LYS A 35 -1.51 -4.76 13.41
N GLN A 36 -0.23 -5.12 13.55
CA GLN A 36 0.64 -5.53 12.45
C GLN A 36 0.05 -6.71 11.66
N ASP A 37 -0.76 -7.56 12.31
CA ASP A 37 -1.38 -8.75 11.73
C ASP A 37 -2.23 -8.47 10.48
N VAL A 38 -3.00 -7.37 10.43
CA VAL A 38 -3.80 -7.01 9.24
C VAL A 38 -2.91 -6.60 8.07
N GLU A 39 -1.86 -5.85 8.36
CA GLU A 39 -0.88 -5.42 7.35
C GLU A 39 -0.14 -6.62 6.79
N GLU A 40 0.28 -7.55 7.65
CA GLU A 40 0.95 -8.78 7.25
C GLU A 40 0.02 -9.70 6.44
N ALA A 41 -1.22 -9.90 6.88
CA ALA A 41 -2.22 -10.68 6.13
C ALA A 41 -2.47 -10.09 4.74
N TYR A 42 -2.60 -8.76 4.63
CA TYR A 42 -2.77 -8.10 3.34
C TYR A 42 -1.51 -8.23 2.47
N ARG A 43 -0.32 -8.04 3.02
CA ARG A 43 0.95 -8.21 2.30
C ARG A 43 1.13 -9.64 1.78
N LEU A 44 0.77 -10.65 2.56
CA LEU A 44 0.79 -12.06 2.14
C LEU A 44 -0.22 -12.34 1.02
N TRP A 45 -1.44 -11.81 1.14
CA TRP A 45 -2.43 -11.92 0.08
C TRP A 45 -1.95 -11.25 -1.23
N CYS A 46 -1.32 -10.08 -1.16
CA CYS A 46 -0.71 -9.41 -2.32
C CYS A 46 0.32 -10.31 -2.99
N ARG A 47 1.21 -10.94 -2.21
CA ARG A 47 2.21 -11.91 -2.68
C ARG A 47 1.60 -13.12 -3.38
N GLN A 48 0.59 -13.73 -2.78
CA GLN A 48 -0.09 -14.90 -3.35
C GLN A 48 -0.86 -14.54 -4.63
N SER A 49 -1.47 -13.35 -4.65
CA SER A 49 -2.26 -12.86 -5.78
C SER A 49 -1.41 -12.20 -6.87
N LYS A 50 -0.10 -12.07 -6.67
CA LYS A 50 0.85 -11.37 -7.56
C LYS A 50 0.40 -9.94 -7.90
N VAL A 51 -0.10 -9.22 -6.89
CA VAL A 51 -0.49 -7.81 -7.02
C VAL A 51 0.41 -6.94 -6.14
N PRO A 52 0.62 -5.67 -6.50
CA PRO A 52 1.40 -4.75 -5.69
C PRO A 52 0.74 -4.52 -4.33
N PHE A 53 1.57 -4.29 -3.33
CA PHE A 53 1.13 -3.90 -1.99
C PHE A 53 1.13 -2.39 -1.90
N VAL A 54 -0.07 -1.82 -1.76
CA VAL A 54 -0.28 -0.39 -1.56
C VAL A 54 -0.88 -0.17 -0.18
N ARG A 55 -0.33 0.78 0.57
CA ARG A 55 -0.73 1.09 1.94
C ARG A 55 -0.91 2.59 2.13
N VAL A 56 -1.99 2.97 2.80
CA VAL A 56 -2.29 4.34 3.24
C VAL A 56 -2.31 4.36 4.76
N ARG A 57 -1.35 5.05 5.39
CA ARG A 57 -1.35 5.30 6.83
C ARG A 57 -1.81 6.73 7.09
N LYS A 58 -3.04 6.89 7.57
CA LYS A 58 -3.60 8.21 7.93
C LYS A 58 -3.02 8.64 9.29
N LEU A 59 -2.27 9.75 9.29
CA LEU A 59 -1.74 10.40 10.48
C LEU A 59 -2.59 11.65 10.80
N ARG A 60 -2.15 12.47 11.76
CA ARG A 60 -2.97 13.57 12.30
C ARG A 60 -3.29 14.66 11.26
N HIS A 61 -2.33 15.00 10.40
CA HIS A 61 -2.43 16.13 9.46
C HIS A 61 -2.15 15.75 8.01
N PHE A 62 -1.72 14.51 7.76
CA PHE A 62 -1.33 14.02 6.44
C PHE A 62 -1.46 12.49 6.41
N ALA A 63 -1.36 11.90 5.24
CA ALA A 63 -1.23 10.46 5.07
C ALA A 63 0.14 10.09 4.52
N GLU A 64 0.65 8.94 4.93
CA GLU A 64 1.78 8.27 4.28
C GLU A 64 1.22 7.21 3.33
N VAL A 65 1.54 7.33 2.04
CA VAL A 65 1.17 6.33 1.02
C VAL A 65 2.41 5.60 0.58
N SER A 66 2.40 4.27 0.69
CA SER A 66 3.52 3.40 0.35
C SER A 66 3.13 2.41 -0.75
N LEU A 67 4.07 2.11 -1.64
CA LEU A 67 3.97 1.08 -2.67
C LEU A 67 5.17 0.13 -2.56
N GLU A 68 4.91 -1.18 -2.57
CA GLU A 68 5.92 -2.25 -2.64
C GLU A 68 5.71 -3.08 -3.92
N PHE A 69 6.65 -3.01 -4.86
CA PHE A 69 6.60 -3.75 -6.14
C PHE A 69 6.92 -5.24 -5.98
N GLU A 70 7.81 -5.58 -5.05
CA GLU A 70 8.32 -6.95 -4.84
C GLU A 70 7.21 -7.96 -4.49
N THR A 71 6.08 -7.47 -3.97
CA THR A 71 4.92 -8.31 -3.69
C THR A 71 4.26 -8.91 -4.94
N ALA A 72 4.51 -8.39 -6.15
CA ALA A 72 4.01 -9.00 -7.38
C ALA A 72 4.90 -10.13 -7.94
N GLY A 73 6.03 -10.45 -7.28
CA GLY A 73 7.01 -11.42 -7.80
C GLY A 73 7.67 -10.95 -9.12
N ARG A 74 7.58 -9.66 -9.43
CA ARG A 74 8.16 -8.99 -10.58
C ARG A 74 8.81 -7.69 -10.10
N GLU A 75 10.03 -7.42 -10.53
CA GLU A 75 10.56 -6.06 -10.44
C GLU A 75 9.68 -5.14 -11.30
N ALA A 76 9.42 -3.92 -10.82
CA ALA A 76 8.78 -2.92 -11.65
C ALA A 76 9.62 -2.74 -12.92
N GLY A 77 8.96 -2.76 -14.09
CA GLY A 77 9.62 -2.25 -15.29
C GLY A 77 10.07 -0.80 -15.06
N PRO A 78 11.17 -0.35 -15.69
CA PRO A 78 11.68 1.02 -15.50
C PRO A 78 10.62 2.08 -15.77
N GLU A 79 9.71 1.82 -16.71
CA GLU A 79 8.57 2.69 -17.02
C GLU A 79 7.56 2.80 -15.87
N ALA A 80 7.14 1.69 -15.27
CA ALA A 80 6.22 1.69 -14.13
C ALA A 80 6.86 2.36 -12.89
N SER A 81 8.16 2.14 -12.70
CA SER A 81 8.94 2.81 -11.65
C SER A 81 8.94 4.33 -11.83
N GLU A 82 9.21 4.83 -13.04
CA GLU A 82 9.24 6.28 -13.31
C GLU A 82 7.83 6.88 -13.20
N LYS A 83 6.80 6.23 -13.73
CA LYS A 83 5.40 6.68 -13.56
C LYS A 83 5.00 6.76 -12.09
N ALA A 84 5.40 5.78 -11.27
CA ALA A 84 5.12 5.79 -9.84
C ALA A 84 5.85 6.96 -9.15
N LYS A 85 7.09 7.24 -9.54
CA LYS A 85 7.86 8.39 -9.06
C LYS A 85 7.18 9.71 -9.41
N ASP A 86 6.74 9.87 -10.66
CA ASP A 86 6.03 11.06 -11.14
C ASP A 86 4.71 11.26 -10.39
N ALA A 87 3.96 10.19 -10.16
CA ALA A 87 2.75 10.24 -9.34
C ALA A 87 3.09 10.70 -7.91
N LEU A 88 4.05 10.05 -7.25
CA LEU A 88 4.44 10.39 -5.89
C LEU A 88 4.90 11.84 -5.75
N GLN A 89 5.62 12.37 -6.75
CA GLN A 89 6.05 13.76 -6.81
C GLN A 89 4.87 14.71 -7.04
N ARG A 90 3.97 14.41 -7.98
CA ARG A 90 2.79 15.23 -8.27
C ARG A 90 1.88 15.40 -7.05
N TYR A 91 1.71 14.36 -6.24
CA TYR A 91 0.85 14.38 -5.07
C TYR A 91 1.59 14.79 -3.77
N SER A 92 2.93 14.87 -3.81
CA SER A 92 3.74 15.21 -2.63
C SER A 92 3.43 16.61 -2.10
N TRP A 93 3.37 16.73 -0.78
CA TRP A 93 3.14 17.99 -0.10
C TRP A 93 4.38 18.45 0.66
N ALA A 94 4.85 19.66 0.34
CA ALA A 94 5.93 20.29 1.10
C ALA A 94 5.53 20.44 2.58
N PRO A 95 6.45 20.20 3.55
CA PRO A 95 7.90 20.07 3.38
C PRO A 95 8.38 18.61 3.24
N TYR A 96 7.49 17.66 3.03
CA TYR A 96 7.85 16.25 3.18
C TYR A 96 8.43 15.65 1.90
N THR A 97 9.73 15.37 1.94
CA THR A 97 10.45 14.75 0.85
C THR A 97 10.01 13.32 0.63
N TYR A 98 9.67 13.04 -0.63
CA TYR A 98 9.51 11.71 -1.17
C TYR A 98 10.78 10.86 -0.88
N ARG A 99 10.62 9.65 -0.34
CA ARG A 99 11.76 8.75 -0.05
C ARG A 99 11.69 7.53 -0.97
N TRP A 100 12.49 7.54 -2.03
CA TRP A 100 12.84 6.34 -2.80
C TRP A 100 13.96 5.62 -2.05
N THR A 101 13.64 4.56 -1.33
CA THR A 101 14.60 3.85 -0.46
C THR A 101 15.20 2.62 -1.15
N SER A 102 14.52 2.04 -2.13
CA SER A 102 15.03 0.98 -3.00
C SER A 102 14.20 0.89 -4.28
N LYS A 103 14.71 0.25 -5.34
CA LYS A 103 13.97 -0.03 -6.60
C LYS A 103 12.61 -0.72 -6.42
N LEU A 104 12.28 -1.15 -5.20
CA LEU A 104 11.13 -1.99 -4.88
C LEU A 104 10.14 -1.34 -3.90
N TRP A 105 10.51 -0.23 -3.27
CA TRP A 105 9.67 0.42 -2.26
C TRP A 105 9.71 1.94 -2.38
N SER A 106 8.54 2.54 -2.37
CA SER A 106 8.36 3.99 -2.44
C SER A 106 7.36 4.47 -1.41
N THR A 107 7.58 5.66 -0.84
CA THR A 107 6.63 6.28 0.09
C THR A 107 6.57 7.80 -0.10
N SER A 108 5.37 8.36 -0.10
CA SER A 108 5.10 9.80 -0.15
C SER A 108 4.18 10.23 0.98
N ARG A 109 4.31 11.49 1.38
CA ARG A 109 3.43 12.16 2.34
C ARG A 109 2.54 13.13 1.59
N VAL A 110 1.24 13.00 1.79
CA VAL A 110 0.22 13.72 1.04
C VAL A 110 -0.89 14.24 1.96
N PRO A 111 -1.66 15.26 1.55
CA PRO A 111 -2.86 15.67 2.27
C PRO A 111 -3.86 14.51 2.40
N LEU A 112 -4.65 14.50 3.46
CA LEU A 112 -5.54 13.37 3.78
C LEU A 112 -6.55 13.07 2.66
N GLU A 113 -7.02 14.12 2.00
CA GLU A 113 -7.96 14.09 0.89
C GLU A 113 -7.37 13.51 -0.41
N MET A 114 -6.04 13.52 -0.54
CA MET A 114 -5.35 12.99 -1.74
C MET A 114 -4.88 11.55 -1.56
N ALA A 115 -4.94 11.01 -0.34
CA ALA A 115 -4.32 9.76 0.02
C ALA A 115 -4.87 8.54 -0.74
N GLU A 116 -6.20 8.44 -0.83
CA GLU A 116 -6.87 7.32 -1.51
C GLU A 116 -6.66 7.40 -3.03
N LYS A 117 -6.76 8.61 -3.61
CA LYS A 117 -6.49 8.85 -5.04
C LYS A 117 -5.05 8.47 -5.44
N LEU A 118 -4.07 8.82 -4.61
CA LEU A 118 -2.68 8.41 -4.84
C LEU A 118 -2.53 6.89 -4.74
N ALA A 119 -3.18 6.25 -3.77
CA ALA A 119 -3.11 4.80 -3.61
C ALA A 119 -3.68 4.04 -4.82
N GLU A 120 -4.83 4.47 -5.32
CA GLU A 120 -5.43 3.93 -6.55
C GLU A 120 -4.51 4.12 -7.76
N THR A 121 -3.98 5.34 -7.94
CA THR A 121 -3.04 5.65 -9.03
C THR A 121 -1.80 4.75 -8.99
N LEU A 122 -1.23 4.53 -7.80
CA LEU A 122 -0.04 3.67 -7.63
C LEU A 122 -0.35 2.21 -7.91
N PHE A 123 -1.53 1.73 -7.53
CA PHE A 123 -1.95 0.37 -7.84
C PHE A 123 -2.08 0.16 -9.36
N GLU A 124 -2.76 1.07 -10.05
CA GLU A 124 -2.92 1.04 -11.52
C GLU A 124 -1.55 1.00 -12.22
N ILE A 125 -0.65 1.94 -11.88
CA ILE A 125 0.70 2.02 -12.45
C ILE A 125 1.47 0.71 -12.25
N ALA A 126 1.40 0.12 -11.06
CA ALA A 126 2.14 -1.10 -10.74
C ALA A 126 1.51 -2.37 -11.34
N THR A 127 0.32 -2.28 -11.93
CA THR A 127 -0.36 -3.39 -12.63
C THR A 127 -0.39 -3.24 -14.15
N THR A 128 0.13 -2.12 -14.69
CA THR A 128 0.24 -1.89 -16.14
C THR A 128 1.53 -2.52 -16.67
#